data_AF-A0A1W6YED3-F1
#
_entry.id   AF-A0A1W6YED3-F1
#
_cell.length_a   1.000
_cell.length_b   1.000
_cell.length_c   1.000
_cell.angle_alpha   90.00
_cell.angle_beta   90.00
_cell.angle_gamma   90.00
#
_symmetry.space_group_name_H-M   'P 1'
#
loop_
_entity.id
_entity.type
_entity.pdbx_description
1 polymer ?
#
loop_
_entity_poly.entity_id
_entity_poly.type
_entity_poly.pdbx_seq_one_letter_code
_entity_poly.pdbx_strand_id
1 'polypeptide(L)'
;MGAKSGLQGLAAGGGDSIVRRGGTGHDPASQPAPAANGGAGQGHRDASARLHALWPFLAIFLIAALLPFSGNTYWTVIATRAAIYWILVSGLNLVVGFAGQLAIGYVALLTLGAYITSVLAAGNVLPAVPPFVALACAGVGGGIFGLIVGLPALRLRTFYFAMTTLGFATIVTQIALAWQDVTGGGIGLSGPALPAPFDSEMGLYYLCLAIAGVGTLLTSNVARSRYGRGLIAVRDAEVAAEASGISKVRLLALVFILAGVLAAVAGGLFASLQTYITPDAFTFELSVLFFISILIGGRGSILGPLLGTVILTVLPEIAAPLAAWSNFLYALMLLVIVLVAPGGIAALLDFRNRRPLPANRSIAPEPAPLAQLLTTTPASGGIALQNIVLSFGGVRAIDGLSLKIEPGQIHGLIGPNGSGKTTTLNVISGYCTPEAGTLSLNGAALALGQPLLRAPRGIARTYQTPRIIGEASVLQNVMIGGTLQGHASFVESMLHLPRHRRDERVLHDAARTALRVVGLGAVAEVRADRLQHSELRFLEIARALMLRPSFLLLDEPAAGLAAEEIRRLGELIRHIARHGTGVLLVEHHADLIFDICDHVTVLNLGRVLADGTPAQVREHKEVVSAYLGG
;
A
#
# COMPACT_ATOMS: atom_id res chain seq x y z
N MET A 1 -6.96 30.19 -46.72
CA MET A 1 -7.15 30.02 -48.18
C MET A 1 -7.13 28.52 -48.44
N GLY A 2 -8.26 27.81 -48.61
CA GLY A 2 -9.26 27.95 -49.69
C GLY A 2 -8.67 27.36 -50.98
N ALA A 3 -9.19 26.36 -51.69
CA ALA A 3 -10.56 25.86 -51.92
C ALA A 3 -10.45 24.41 -52.50
N LYS A 4 -11.26 23.42 -52.08
CA LYS A 4 -12.59 22.99 -52.61
C LYS A 4 -12.66 22.59 -54.10
N SER A 5 -13.05 21.33 -54.35
CA SER A 5 -14.20 20.86 -55.17
C SER A 5 -14.26 19.33 -54.98
N GLY A 6 -15.38 18.61 -54.75
CA GLY A 6 -16.79 18.67 -55.18
C GLY A 6 -17.07 17.26 -55.75
N LEU A 7 -18.05 16.45 -55.34
CA LEU A 7 -19.52 16.50 -55.54
C LEU A 7 -20.03 15.08 -55.14
N GLN A 8 -21.00 14.88 -54.24
CA GLN A 8 -22.49 14.97 -54.32
C GLN A 8 -23.23 13.63 -54.49
N GLY A 9 -24.38 13.53 -53.82
CA GLY A 9 -25.46 12.52 -54.00
C GLY A 9 -25.96 11.94 -52.66
N LEU A 10 -26.74 12.61 -51.79
CA LEU A 10 -28.16 13.02 -51.86
C LEU A 10 -29.17 11.88 -52.06
N ALA A 11 -30.02 11.63 -51.05
CA ALA A 11 -31.48 11.51 -51.19
C ALA A 11 -32.17 11.66 -49.81
N ALA A 12 -33.25 12.43 -49.80
CA ALA A 12 -34.03 12.90 -48.67
C ALA A 12 -35.50 12.46 -48.78
N GLY A 13 -36.27 12.70 -47.71
CA GLY A 13 -37.74 12.71 -47.67
C GLY A 13 -38.21 12.31 -46.26
N GLY A 14 -39.00 13.05 -45.47
CA GLY A 14 -39.96 14.13 -45.74
C GLY A 14 -41.34 13.67 -45.25
N GLY A 15 -42.03 14.44 -44.38
CA GLY A 15 -43.47 14.23 -44.10
C GLY A 15 -43.97 14.47 -42.68
N ASP A 16 -44.39 15.71 -42.44
CA ASP A 16 -45.56 16.24 -41.70
C ASP A 16 -46.39 15.47 -40.63
N SER A 17 -46.59 16.22 -39.53
CA SER A 17 -47.79 16.47 -38.68
C SER A 17 -48.92 15.44 -38.47
N ILE A 18 -49.18 15.11 -37.18
CA ILE A 18 -50.55 14.94 -36.63
C ILE A 18 -50.62 15.44 -35.17
N VAL A 19 -51.51 16.40 -34.94
CA VAL A 19 -52.04 16.85 -33.64
C VAL A 19 -53.18 15.93 -33.20
N ARG A 20 -53.19 15.44 -31.95
CA ARG A 20 -54.41 15.04 -31.24
C ARG A 20 -54.35 15.40 -29.74
N ARG A 21 -55.40 16.12 -29.31
CA ARG A 21 -55.77 16.46 -27.92
C ARG A 21 -56.52 15.29 -27.24
N GLY A 22 -56.46 15.30 -25.91
CA GLY A 22 -57.32 14.56 -24.95
C GLY A 22 -56.45 13.76 -23.97
N GLY A 23 -56.32 14.04 -22.68
CA GLY A 23 -57.20 14.73 -21.73
C GLY A 23 -57.89 13.69 -20.85
N THR A 24 -57.35 13.38 -19.66
CA THR A 24 -58.04 13.09 -18.38
C THR A 24 -57.03 12.63 -17.33
N GLY A 25 -57.09 13.21 -16.14
CA GLY A 25 -56.16 12.95 -15.04
C GLY A 25 -56.49 11.71 -14.19
N HIS A 26 -55.47 11.26 -13.45
CA HIS A 26 -55.63 10.56 -12.18
C HIS A 26 -54.34 10.66 -11.36
N ASP A 27 -54.51 10.86 -10.06
CA ASP A 27 -53.49 11.03 -9.01
C ASP A 27 -52.50 9.84 -8.87
N PRO A 28 -51.31 10.07 -8.28
CA PRO A 28 -50.30 9.05 -8.09
C PRO A 28 -50.54 8.27 -6.79
N ALA A 29 -51.06 7.05 -6.91
CA ALA A 29 -51.12 6.10 -5.79
C ALA A 29 -49.80 5.30 -5.68
N SER A 30 -49.05 5.61 -4.61
CA SER A 30 -48.25 4.68 -3.80
C SER A 30 -47.55 3.50 -4.49
N GLN A 31 -46.28 3.67 -4.82
CA GLN A 31 -45.35 2.53 -4.95
C GLN A 31 -44.84 2.14 -3.54
N PRO A 32 -44.85 0.85 -3.15
CA PRO A 32 -44.35 0.44 -1.85
C PRO A 32 -42.83 0.54 -1.81
N ALA A 33 -42.31 1.12 -0.73
CA ALA A 33 -40.89 1.19 -0.43
C ALA A 33 -40.27 -0.22 -0.41
N PRO A 34 -39.05 -0.43 -0.94
CA PRO A 34 -38.38 -1.71 -0.82
C PRO A 34 -37.99 -1.94 0.64
N ALA A 35 -38.59 -2.98 1.23
CA ALA A 35 -38.32 -3.42 2.59
C ALA A 35 -36.82 -3.74 2.77
N ALA A 36 -36.25 -3.19 3.84
CA ALA A 36 -34.89 -3.44 4.29
C ALA A 36 -34.73 -4.91 4.73
N ASN A 37 -34.27 -5.77 3.82
CA ASN A 37 -33.80 -7.12 4.14
C ASN A 37 -32.30 -7.23 3.75
N GLY A 38 -31.45 -6.54 4.51
CA GLY A 38 -30.00 -6.43 4.24
C GLY A 38 -29.09 -7.38 5.02
N GLY A 39 -29.61 -8.24 5.91
CA GLY A 39 -28.76 -8.98 6.86
C GLY A 39 -28.19 -10.33 6.36
N ALA A 40 -28.97 -11.11 5.61
CA ALA A 40 -28.62 -12.51 5.33
C ALA A 40 -27.88 -12.74 3.99
N GLY A 41 -28.06 -11.86 2.99
CA GLY A 41 -27.49 -12.02 1.65
C GLY A 41 -26.01 -11.59 1.51
N GLN A 42 -25.50 -10.77 2.42
CA GLN A 42 -24.11 -10.27 2.38
C GLN A 42 -23.10 -11.34 2.84
N GLY A 43 -23.45 -12.17 3.83
CA GLY A 43 -22.59 -13.25 4.32
C GLY A 43 -22.30 -14.33 3.28
N HIS A 44 -23.28 -14.65 2.42
CA HIS A 44 -23.11 -15.61 1.31
C HIS A 44 -22.27 -15.05 0.15
N ARG A 45 -22.41 -13.75 -0.17
CA ARG A 45 -21.60 -13.08 -1.21
C ARG A 45 -20.14 -12.91 -0.80
N ASP A 46 -19.87 -12.66 0.48
CA ASP A 46 -18.51 -12.62 1.03
C ASP A 46 -17.83 -13.99 1.03
N ALA A 47 -18.57 -15.07 1.33
CA ALA A 47 -18.05 -16.42 1.31
C ALA A 47 -17.72 -16.90 -0.11
N SER A 48 -18.59 -16.63 -1.09
CA SER A 48 -18.35 -16.99 -2.49
C SER A 48 -17.18 -16.22 -3.11
N ALA A 49 -17.06 -14.90 -2.85
CA ALA A 49 -15.93 -14.11 -3.31
C ALA A 49 -14.58 -14.60 -2.74
N ARG A 50 -14.56 -15.06 -1.48
CA ARG A 50 -13.39 -15.66 -0.84
C ARG A 50 -13.01 -17.01 -1.45
N LEU A 51 -14.00 -17.87 -1.70
CA LEU A 51 -13.79 -19.15 -2.36
C LEU A 51 -13.19 -18.96 -3.76
N HIS A 52 -13.68 -17.98 -4.52
CA HIS A 52 -13.10 -17.63 -5.83
C HIS A 52 -11.66 -17.10 -5.74
N ALA A 53 -11.32 -16.31 -4.70
CA ALA A 53 -9.96 -15.81 -4.49
C ALA A 53 -8.97 -16.87 -3.98
N LEU A 54 -9.46 -17.96 -3.38
CA LEU A 54 -8.66 -19.09 -2.89
C LEU A 54 -8.57 -20.23 -3.91
N TRP A 55 -9.52 -20.33 -4.83
CA TRP A 55 -9.58 -21.36 -5.86
C TRP A 55 -8.27 -21.59 -6.62
N PRO A 56 -7.55 -20.56 -7.12
CA PRO A 56 -6.34 -20.83 -7.87
C PRO A 56 -5.20 -21.39 -6.99
N PHE A 57 -5.13 -20.98 -5.72
CA PHE A 57 -4.19 -21.57 -4.77
C PHE A 57 -4.57 -23.03 -4.50
N LEU A 58 -5.85 -23.30 -4.21
CA LEU A 58 -6.34 -24.65 -3.97
C LEU A 58 -6.06 -25.58 -5.16
N ALA A 59 -6.26 -25.10 -6.39
CA ALA A 59 -5.97 -25.85 -7.60
C ALA A 59 -4.47 -26.19 -7.72
N ILE A 60 -3.59 -25.22 -7.52
CA ILE A 60 -2.13 -25.45 -7.54
C ILE A 60 -1.72 -26.45 -6.46
N PHE A 61 -2.22 -26.29 -5.23
CA PHE A 61 -1.92 -27.20 -4.12
C PHE A 61 -2.49 -28.60 -4.34
N LEU A 62 -3.65 -28.73 -4.98
CA LEU A 62 -4.24 -30.03 -5.33
C LEU A 62 -3.42 -30.74 -6.41
N ILE A 63 -3.01 -30.03 -7.46
CA ILE A 63 -2.13 -30.57 -8.51
C ILE A 63 -0.80 -31.00 -7.90
N ALA A 64 -0.22 -30.18 -7.02
CA ALA A 64 1.00 -30.52 -6.30
C ALA A 64 0.80 -31.77 -5.43
N ALA A 65 -0.26 -31.85 -4.63
CA ALA A 65 -0.53 -33.00 -3.76
C ALA A 65 -0.68 -34.34 -4.53
N LEU A 66 -1.08 -34.28 -5.80
CA LEU A 66 -1.22 -35.44 -6.69
C LEU A 66 0.09 -35.84 -7.39
N LEU A 67 1.12 -34.98 -7.38
CA LEU A 67 2.38 -35.19 -8.11
C LEU A 67 3.16 -36.44 -7.68
N PRO A 68 3.26 -36.81 -6.39
CA PRO A 68 3.96 -38.03 -5.95
C PRO A 68 3.32 -39.33 -6.46
N PHE A 69 2.02 -39.32 -6.78
CA PHE A 69 1.33 -40.50 -7.33
C PHE A 69 1.74 -40.83 -8.76
N SER A 70 2.52 -39.96 -9.43
CA SER A 70 3.13 -40.27 -10.73
C SER A 70 4.19 -41.37 -10.67
N GLY A 71 4.64 -41.76 -9.46
CA GLY A 71 5.67 -42.78 -9.25
C GLY A 71 7.09 -42.34 -9.57
N ASN A 72 7.30 -41.06 -9.91
CA ASN A 72 8.62 -40.51 -10.23
C ASN A 72 9.22 -39.75 -9.03
N THR A 73 10.21 -40.37 -8.37
CA THR A 73 10.91 -39.81 -7.20
C THR A 73 11.71 -38.55 -7.53
N TYR A 74 12.30 -38.47 -8.73
CA TYR A 74 13.05 -37.28 -9.16
C TYR A 74 12.18 -36.02 -9.22
N TRP A 75 10.97 -36.11 -9.79
CA TRP A 75 10.03 -34.98 -9.80
C TRP A 75 9.51 -34.64 -8.41
N THR A 76 9.39 -35.65 -7.52
CA THR A 76 9.03 -35.41 -6.11
C THR A 76 10.10 -34.57 -5.41
N VAL A 77 11.39 -34.85 -5.62
CA VAL A 77 12.50 -34.06 -5.05
C VAL A 77 12.50 -32.61 -5.58
N ILE A 78 12.31 -32.42 -6.89
CA ILE A 78 12.21 -31.08 -7.49
C ILE A 78 11.01 -30.31 -6.91
N ALA A 79 9.87 -30.97 -6.76
CA ALA A 79 8.68 -30.37 -6.19
C ALA A 79 8.86 -30.02 -4.70
N THR A 80 9.57 -30.86 -3.92
CA THR A 80 9.96 -30.56 -2.53
C THR A 80 10.84 -29.31 -2.49
N ARG A 81 11.84 -29.21 -3.38
CA ARG A 81 12.70 -28.03 -3.49
C ARG A 81 11.92 -26.77 -3.84
N ALA A 82 10.99 -26.85 -4.80
CA ALA A 82 10.12 -25.74 -5.18
C ALA A 82 9.24 -25.28 -4.01
N ALA A 83 8.71 -26.22 -3.21
CA ALA A 83 7.93 -25.90 -2.01
C ALA A 83 8.79 -25.18 -0.96
N ILE A 84 10.03 -25.63 -0.73
CA ILE A 84 10.98 -25.00 0.19
C ILE A 84 11.32 -23.57 -0.27
N TYR A 85 11.64 -23.39 -1.55
CA TYR A 85 11.91 -22.08 -2.12
C TYR A 85 10.70 -21.17 -2.02
N TRP A 86 9.49 -21.69 -2.21
CA TRP A 86 8.27 -20.90 -2.04
C TRP A 86 8.04 -20.47 -0.59
N ILE A 87 8.34 -21.30 0.42
CA ILE A 87 8.25 -20.88 1.84
C ILE A 87 9.06 -19.59 2.04
N LEU A 88 10.32 -19.56 1.57
CA LEU A 88 11.16 -18.37 1.64
C LEU A 88 10.61 -17.21 0.81
N VAL A 89 10.31 -17.47 -0.47
CA VAL A 89 9.86 -16.44 -1.43
C VAL A 89 8.53 -15.82 -0.98
N SER A 90 7.64 -16.56 -0.35
CA SER A 90 6.37 -16.04 0.16
C SER A 90 6.57 -14.93 1.20
N GLY A 91 7.52 -15.11 2.12
CA GLY A 91 7.92 -14.09 3.09
C GLY A 91 8.67 -12.93 2.43
N LEU A 92 9.67 -13.25 1.59
CA LEU A 92 10.47 -12.25 0.88
C LEU A 92 9.60 -11.36 -0.04
N ASN A 93 8.52 -11.90 -0.60
CA ASN A 93 7.59 -11.15 -1.42
C ASN A 93 6.89 -10.01 -0.65
N LEU A 94 6.65 -10.15 0.65
CA LEU A 94 6.12 -9.04 1.45
C LEU A 94 7.14 -7.90 1.57
N VAL A 95 8.44 -8.22 1.65
CA VAL A 95 9.53 -7.24 1.71
C VAL A 95 9.76 -6.58 0.35
N VAL A 96 9.94 -7.40 -0.69
CA VAL A 96 10.31 -6.95 -2.04
C VAL A 96 9.09 -6.50 -2.83
N GLY A 97 8.09 -7.35 -2.95
CA GLY A 97 6.90 -7.12 -3.76
C GLY A 97 5.96 -6.07 -3.17
N PHE A 98 5.67 -6.13 -1.86
CA PHE A 98 4.73 -5.20 -1.22
C PHE A 98 5.41 -3.96 -0.66
N ALA A 99 6.55 -4.09 0.04
CA ALA A 99 7.25 -2.95 0.65
C ALA A 99 8.25 -2.24 -0.30
N GLY A 100 8.56 -2.84 -1.45
CA GLY A 100 9.50 -2.29 -2.44
C GLY A 100 10.96 -2.28 -2.02
N GLN A 101 11.35 -3.04 -0.99
CA GLN A 101 12.74 -3.10 -0.55
C GLN A 101 13.51 -4.13 -1.37
N LEU A 102 14.64 -3.74 -1.98
CA LEU A 102 15.48 -4.66 -2.76
C LEU A 102 16.35 -5.53 -1.83
N ALA A 103 15.75 -6.52 -1.19
CA ALA A 103 16.45 -7.47 -0.31
C ALA A 103 17.04 -8.65 -1.09
N ILE A 104 18.16 -8.44 -1.80
CA ILE A 104 18.76 -9.45 -2.68
C ILE A 104 19.46 -10.56 -1.88
N GLY A 105 20.23 -10.22 -0.84
CA GLY A 105 21.02 -11.19 -0.07
C GLY A 105 20.23 -12.03 0.94
N TYR A 106 18.98 -12.38 0.64
CA TYR A 106 18.11 -13.12 1.56
C TYR A 106 18.47 -14.60 1.69
N VAL A 107 19.35 -15.13 0.81
CA VAL A 107 19.92 -16.49 0.99
C VAL A 107 20.63 -16.63 2.32
N ALA A 108 21.17 -15.54 2.88
CA ALA A 108 21.80 -15.54 4.19
C ALA A 108 20.90 -16.13 5.30
N LEU A 109 19.60 -15.84 5.24
CA LEU A 109 18.63 -16.33 6.23
C LEU A 109 18.27 -17.81 5.98
N LEU A 110 18.30 -18.24 4.71
CA LEU A 110 18.24 -19.66 4.36
C LEU A 110 19.45 -20.41 4.94
N THR A 111 20.66 -19.87 4.76
CA THR A 111 21.91 -20.41 5.30
C THR A 111 21.86 -20.50 6.83
N LEU A 112 21.49 -19.42 7.51
CA LEU A 112 21.35 -19.40 8.96
C LEU A 112 20.34 -20.45 9.44
N GLY A 113 19.19 -20.58 8.79
CA GLY A 113 18.18 -21.58 9.13
C GLY A 113 18.67 -23.02 8.98
N ALA A 114 19.38 -23.29 7.88
CA ALA A 114 19.99 -24.59 7.62
C ALA A 114 21.00 -24.96 8.72
N TYR A 115 21.96 -24.08 9.00
CA TYR A 115 22.98 -24.33 10.02
C TYR A 115 22.40 -24.39 11.44
N ILE A 116 21.49 -23.49 11.84
CA ILE A 116 20.87 -23.54 13.17
C ILE A 116 20.15 -24.88 13.36
N THR A 117 19.41 -25.35 12.35
CA THR A 117 18.68 -26.62 12.45
C THR A 117 19.65 -27.81 12.51
N SER A 118 20.64 -27.87 11.61
CA SER A 118 21.61 -28.98 11.58
C SER A 118 22.49 -29.05 12.83
N VAL A 119 22.99 -27.92 13.34
CA VAL A 119 23.85 -27.87 14.53
C VAL A 119 23.10 -28.33 15.78
N LEU A 120 21.86 -27.87 15.97
CA LEU A 120 21.04 -28.26 17.12
C LEU A 120 20.59 -29.72 17.06
N ALA A 121 20.25 -30.22 15.86
CA ALA A 121 19.83 -31.60 15.68
C ALA A 121 20.99 -32.59 15.80
N ALA A 122 22.19 -32.24 15.31
CA ALA A 122 23.38 -33.07 15.41
C ALA A 122 23.94 -33.14 16.84
N GLY A 123 23.68 -32.10 17.65
CA GLY A 123 24.18 -32.01 19.01
C GLY A 123 25.66 -31.59 19.10
N ASN A 124 26.15 -30.83 18.11
CA ASN A 124 27.56 -30.43 18.01
C ASN A 124 28.00 -29.49 19.14
N VAL A 125 27.10 -28.60 19.58
CA VAL A 125 27.38 -27.54 20.57
C VAL A 125 26.55 -27.70 21.84
N LEU A 126 25.31 -28.14 21.67
CA LEU A 126 24.34 -28.41 22.73
C LEU A 126 23.92 -29.87 22.63
N PRO A 127 23.33 -30.47 23.68
CA PRO A 127 22.72 -31.80 23.56
C PRO A 127 21.76 -31.85 22.37
N ALA A 128 21.75 -32.97 21.64
CA ALA A 128 20.92 -33.13 20.45
C ALA A 128 19.46 -32.83 20.76
N VAL A 129 18.88 -31.89 20.00
CA VAL A 129 17.51 -31.42 20.15
C VAL A 129 16.65 -32.07 19.06
N PRO A 130 15.38 -32.43 19.34
CA PRO A 130 14.47 -32.95 18.32
C PRO A 130 14.41 -32.03 17.07
N PRO A 131 14.45 -32.57 15.85
CA PRO A 131 14.53 -31.78 14.61
C PRO A 131 13.46 -30.69 14.46
N PHE A 132 12.22 -30.95 14.90
CA PHE A 132 11.14 -29.95 14.86
C PHE A 132 11.36 -28.79 15.84
N VAL A 133 11.96 -29.05 17.00
CA VAL A 133 12.32 -28.00 17.96
C VAL A 133 13.51 -27.21 17.42
N ALA A 134 14.50 -27.89 16.82
CA ALA A 134 15.60 -27.23 16.11
C ALA A 134 15.09 -26.32 14.97
N LEU A 135 14.09 -26.78 14.20
CA LEU A 135 13.44 -25.99 13.15
C LEU A 135 12.69 -24.77 13.72
N ALA A 136 12.03 -24.90 14.87
CA ALA A 136 11.38 -23.79 15.55
C ALA A 136 12.42 -22.76 16.06
N CYS A 137 13.53 -23.22 16.64
CA CYS A 137 14.66 -22.37 17.02
C CYS A 137 15.27 -21.65 15.81
N ALA A 138 15.40 -22.32 14.67
CA ALA A 138 15.81 -21.71 13.41
C ALA A 138 14.84 -20.61 12.98
N GLY A 139 13.52 -20.83 13.08
CA GLY A 139 12.51 -19.80 12.83
C GLY A 139 12.69 -18.57 13.72
N VAL A 140 12.88 -18.75 15.03
CA VAL A 140 13.14 -17.64 15.97
C VAL A 140 14.43 -16.89 15.62
N GLY A 141 15.53 -17.63 15.37
CA GLY A 141 16.79 -17.05 14.92
C GLY A 141 16.65 -16.28 13.61
N GLY A 142 15.91 -16.84 12.66
CA GLY A 142 15.56 -16.20 11.40
C GLY A 142 14.79 -14.89 11.58
N GLY A 143 13.84 -14.85 12.53
CA GLY A 143 13.13 -13.61 12.87
C GLY A 143 14.06 -12.52 13.42
N ILE A 144 15.00 -12.90 14.30
CA ILE A 144 15.99 -11.97 14.88
C ILE A 144 16.92 -11.44 13.80
N PHE A 145 17.55 -12.33 13.02
CA PHE A 145 18.46 -11.91 11.94
C PHE A 145 17.72 -11.21 10.81
N GLY A 146 16.47 -11.58 10.53
CA GLY A 146 15.59 -10.86 9.61
C GLY A 146 15.41 -9.41 10.03
N LEU A 147 15.16 -9.15 11.32
CA LEU A 147 15.10 -7.79 11.87
C LEU A 147 16.44 -7.06 11.72
N ILE A 148 17.56 -7.70 12.07
CA ILE A 148 18.91 -7.12 11.94
C ILE A 148 19.18 -6.69 10.49
N VAL A 149 18.90 -7.57 9.53
CA VAL A 149 19.02 -7.29 8.09
C VAL A 149 18.06 -6.18 7.65
N GLY A 150 16.89 -6.07 8.28
CA GLY A 150 15.90 -5.03 8.00
C GLY A 150 16.24 -3.64 8.56
N LEU A 151 17.08 -3.52 9.59
CA LEU A 151 17.41 -2.23 10.22
C LEU A 151 18.01 -1.21 9.23
N PRO A 152 18.98 -1.56 8.35
CA PRO A 152 19.49 -0.66 7.32
C PRO A 152 18.42 -0.15 6.36
N ALA A 153 17.34 -0.92 6.10
CA ALA A 153 16.23 -0.51 5.22
C ALA A 153 15.50 0.74 5.72
N LEU A 154 15.65 1.07 7.01
CA LEU A 154 15.01 2.23 7.62
C LEU A 154 15.71 3.55 7.28
N ARG A 155 16.98 3.49 6.88
CA ARG A 155 17.82 4.69 6.66
C ARG A 155 18.38 4.78 5.24
N LEU A 156 18.59 3.65 4.58
CA LEU A 156 19.23 3.58 3.28
C LEU A 156 18.22 3.69 2.14
N ARG A 157 18.64 4.31 1.03
CA ARG A 157 17.91 4.24 -0.23
C ARG A 157 17.99 2.82 -0.80
N THR A 158 17.05 2.48 -1.67
CA THR A 158 16.79 1.11 -2.14
C THR A 158 18.04 0.37 -2.67
N PHE A 159 18.91 1.04 -3.44
CA PHE A 159 20.14 0.41 -3.97
C PHE A 159 21.20 0.14 -2.90
N TYR A 160 21.40 1.08 -1.97
CA TYR A 160 22.33 0.87 -0.86
C TYR A 160 21.86 -0.25 0.05
N PHE A 161 20.53 -0.34 0.27
CA PHE A 161 19.95 -1.45 1.02
C PHE A 161 20.27 -2.81 0.37
N ALA A 162 20.12 -2.93 -0.95
CA ALA A 162 20.47 -4.15 -1.68
C ALA A 162 21.93 -4.58 -1.44
N MET A 163 22.87 -3.64 -1.57
CA MET A 163 24.29 -3.88 -1.31
C MET A 163 24.55 -4.32 0.14
N THR A 164 23.85 -3.74 1.12
CA THR A 164 23.97 -4.17 2.52
C THR A 164 23.46 -5.59 2.73
N THR A 165 22.33 -5.96 2.12
CA THR A 165 21.82 -7.34 2.22
C THR A 165 22.79 -8.35 1.58
N LEU A 166 23.41 -7.99 0.45
CA LEU A 166 24.42 -8.83 -0.20
C LEU A 166 25.67 -8.98 0.67
N GLY A 167 26.15 -7.88 1.27
CA GLY A 167 27.25 -7.92 2.22
C GLY A 167 26.94 -8.81 3.43
N PHE A 168 25.71 -8.77 3.94
CA PHE A 168 25.26 -9.67 5.00
C PHE A 168 25.30 -11.14 4.58
N ALA A 169 24.85 -11.47 3.35
CA ALA A 169 24.97 -12.83 2.83
C ALA A 169 26.42 -13.29 2.76
N THR A 170 27.33 -12.46 2.25
CA THR A 170 28.76 -12.77 2.24
C THR A 170 29.29 -12.99 3.65
N ILE A 171 28.95 -12.14 4.62
CA ILE A 171 29.38 -12.29 6.02
C ILE A 171 28.91 -13.64 6.59
N VAL A 172 27.64 -13.99 6.41
CA VAL A 172 27.08 -15.26 6.90
C VAL A 172 27.82 -16.45 6.28
N THR A 173 28.03 -16.46 4.97
CA THR A 173 28.73 -17.55 4.28
C THR A 173 30.19 -17.66 4.74
N GLN A 174 30.90 -16.54 4.90
CA GLN A 174 32.29 -16.55 5.38
C GLN A 174 32.41 -17.01 6.84
N ILE A 175 31.46 -16.61 7.71
CA ILE A 175 31.39 -17.12 9.08
C ILE A 175 31.12 -18.63 9.06
N ALA A 176 30.18 -19.10 8.24
CA ALA A 176 29.89 -20.52 8.12
C ALA A 176 31.08 -21.34 7.59
N LEU A 177 31.92 -20.77 6.73
CA LEU A 177 33.16 -21.40 6.25
C LEU A 177 34.26 -21.42 7.32
N ALA A 178 34.43 -20.32 8.07
CA ALA A 178 35.51 -20.17 9.03
C ALA A 178 35.25 -20.91 10.36
N TRP A 179 33.98 -21.05 10.78
CA TRP A 179 33.62 -21.54 12.11
C TRP A 179 33.55 -23.07 12.21
N GLN A 180 34.68 -23.73 11.96
CA GLN A 180 34.78 -25.19 11.86
C GLN A 180 34.17 -25.97 13.03
N ASP A 181 34.40 -25.53 14.27
CA ASP A 181 33.91 -26.21 15.48
C ASP A 181 32.37 -26.29 15.58
N VAL A 182 31.67 -25.37 14.92
CA VAL A 182 30.20 -25.30 14.99
C VAL A 182 29.57 -25.74 13.69
N THR A 183 30.03 -25.20 12.57
CA THR A 183 29.42 -25.40 11.24
C THR A 183 30.08 -26.49 10.42
N GLY A 184 31.15 -27.12 10.92
CA GLY A 184 32.00 -28.02 10.13
C GLY A 184 32.84 -27.31 9.06
N GLY A 185 32.73 -25.97 8.94
CA GLY A 185 33.46 -25.17 7.96
C GLY A 185 33.27 -25.66 6.52
N GLY A 186 34.37 -25.78 5.78
CA GLY A 186 34.36 -26.34 4.43
C GLY A 186 34.08 -27.85 4.36
N ILE A 187 34.19 -28.58 5.47
CA ILE A 187 33.82 -30.00 5.51
C ILE A 187 32.31 -30.11 5.38
N GLY A 188 31.55 -29.27 6.10
CA GLY A 188 30.09 -29.27 6.11
C GLY A 188 29.48 -30.09 7.24
N LEU A 189 28.16 -30.19 7.23
CA LEU A 189 27.36 -30.91 8.23
C LEU A 189 26.30 -31.79 7.60
N SER A 190 26.01 -32.91 8.24
CA SER A 190 24.83 -33.71 7.92
C SER A 190 23.55 -32.91 8.18
N GLY A 191 22.60 -33.03 7.25
CA GLY A 191 21.26 -32.50 7.39
C GLY A 191 20.50 -33.25 8.51
N PRO A 192 19.54 -32.58 9.18
CA PRO A 192 18.76 -33.20 10.24
C PRO A 192 17.86 -34.30 9.66
N ALA A 193 17.93 -35.50 10.24
CA ALA A 193 16.99 -36.58 9.93
C ALA A 193 15.67 -36.34 10.68
N LEU A 194 14.59 -36.09 9.95
CA LEU A 194 13.26 -35.93 10.53
C LEU A 194 12.71 -37.29 11.03
N PRO A 195 11.90 -37.33 12.09
CA PRO A 195 11.28 -38.57 12.54
C PRO A 195 10.18 -39.03 11.59
N ALA A 196 9.89 -40.34 11.58
CA ALA A 196 8.78 -40.92 10.83
C ALA A 196 7.44 -40.21 11.16
N PRO A 197 6.57 -39.94 10.15
CA PRO A 197 6.65 -40.40 8.75
C PRO A 197 7.46 -39.48 7.79
N PHE A 198 8.13 -38.45 8.31
CA PHE A 198 8.76 -37.38 7.51
C PHE A 198 10.22 -37.68 7.12
N ASP A 199 10.73 -38.83 7.51
CA ASP A 199 12.01 -39.42 7.10
C ASP A 199 12.00 -39.90 5.63
N SER A 200 10.82 -40.22 5.09
CA SER A 200 10.63 -40.63 3.70
C SER A 200 10.56 -39.44 2.73
N GLU A 201 10.93 -39.66 1.45
CA GLU A 201 10.82 -38.64 0.39
C GLU A 201 9.40 -38.06 0.26
N MET A 202 8.38 -38.93 0.30
CA MET A 202 6.98 -38.51 0.26
C MET A 202 6.56 -37.78 1.54
N GLY A 203 7.00 -38.26 2.70
CA GLY A 203 6.71 -37.60 3.97
C GLY A 203 7.27 -36.19 4.03
N LEU A 204 8.55 -36.02 3.67
CA LEU A 204 9.19 -34.71 3.58
C LEU A 204 8.50 -33.82 2.54
N TYR A 205 8.11 -34.37 1.38
CA TYR A 205 7.35 -33.62 0.37
C TYR A 205 6.05 -33.05 0.93
N TYR A 206 5.21 -33.88 1.57
CA TYR A 206 3.95 -33.42 2.13
C TYR A 206 4.12 -32.46 3.30
N LEU A 207 5.18 -32.62 4.11
CA LEU A 207 5.54 -31.65 5.14
C LEU A 207 5.89 -30.29 4.55
N CYS A 208 6.78 -30.25 3.55
CA CYS A 208 7.18 -29.03 2.86
C CYS A 208 5.97 -28.37 2.17
N LEU A 209 5.10 -29.17 1.53
CA LEU A 209 3.87 -28.67 0.91
C LEU A 209 2.89 -28.09 1.95
N ALA A 210 2.75 -28.72 3.12
CA ALA A 210 1.92 -28.22 4.20
C ALA A 210 2.45 -26.89 4.77
N ILE A 211 3.77 -26.79 5.04
CA ILE A 211 4.40 -25.56 5.52
C ILE A 211 4.33 -24.46 4.45
N ALA A 212 4.52 -24.80 3.17
CA ALA A 212 4.30 -23.89 2.04
C ALA A 212 2.85 -23.38 1.98
N GLY A 213 1.87 -24.25 2.21
CA GLY A 213 0.46 -23.90 2.33
C GLY A 213 0.23 -22.91 3.47
N VAL A 214 0.75 -23.21 4.66
CA VAL A 214 0.67 -22.32 5.83
C VAL A 214 1.35 -20.97 5.54
N GLY A 215 2.57 -20.96 5.01
CA GLY A 215 3.28 -19.74 4.62
C GLY A 215 2.49 -18.89 3.63
N THR A 216 1.86 -19.52 2.63
CA THR A 216 0.96 -18.85 1.67
C THR A 216 -0.24 -18.22 2.37
N LEU A 217 -0.89 -18.95 3.29
CA LEU A 217 -2.05 -18.44 4.04
C LEU A 217 -1.65 -17.25 4.92
N LEU A 218 -0.57 -17.37 5.70
CA LEU A 218 -0.09 -16.30 6.58
C LEU A 218 0.27 -15.05 5.80
N THR A 219 1.07 -15.18 4.74
CA THR A 219 1.48 -14.05 3.90
C THR A 219 0.31 -13.46 3.11
N SER A 220 -0.64 -14.28 2.65
CA SER A 220 -1.88 -13.81 2.01
C SER A 220 -2.80 -13.06 2.95
N ASN A 221 -2.89 -13.47 4.20
CA ASN A 221 -3.69 -12.75 5.18
C ASN A 221 -3.05 -11.39 5.49
N VAL A 222 -1.72 -11.34 5.66
CA VAL A 222 -0.99 -10.07 5.85
C VAL A 222 -1.16 -9.14 4.65
N ALA A 223 -0.94 -9.64 3.42
CA ALA A 223 -1.05 -8.87 2.19
C ALA A 223 -2.45 -8.27 1.96
N ARG A 224 -3.52 -9.00 2.31
CA ARG A 224 -4.91 -8.54 2.17
C ARG A 224 -5.38 -7.64 3.31
N SER A 225 -4.64 -7.60 4.42
CA SER A 225 -4.95 -6.77 5.59
C SER A 225 -4.52 -5.32 5.42
N ARG A 226 -4.88 -4.47 6.39
CA ARG A 226 -4.35 -3.10 6.50
C ARG A 226 -2.82 -3.01 6.51
N TYR A 227 -2.12 -4.02 7.01
CA TYR A 227 -0.65 -4.05 6.98
C TYR A 227 -0.13 -4.18 5.55
N GLY A 228 -0.71 -5.06 4.74
CA GLY A 228 -0.37 -5.19 3.33
C GLY A 228 -0.66 -3.92 2.53
N ARG A 229 -1.83 -3.29 2.74
CA ARG A 229 -2.13 -1.97 2.15
C ARG A 229 -1.14 -0.89 2.60
N GLY A 230 -0.74 -0.91 3.86
CA GLY A 230 0.28 -0.01 4.39
C GLY A 230 1.66 -0.21 3.76
N LEU A 231 2.05 -1.45 3.44
CA LEU A 231 3.34 -1.73 2.78
C LEU A 231 3.38 -1.12 1.40
N ILE A 232 2.30 -1.32 0.63
CA ILE A 232 2.14 -0.73 -0.70
C ILE A 232 2.11 0.80 -0.61
N ALA A 233 1.44 1.36 0.41
CA ALA A 233 1.42 2.80 0.64
C ALA A 233 2.81 3.36 0.94
N VAL A 234 3.61 2.70 1.78
CA VAL A 234 5.00 3.09 2.07
C VAL A 234 5.87 3.00 0.81
N ARG A 235 5.62 2.01 -0.06
CA ARG A 235 6.33 1.82 -1.32
C ARG A 235 6.03 2.91 -2.35
N ASP A 236 4.75 3.17 -2.60
CA ASP A 236 4.31 3.99 -3.74
C ASP A 236 4.05 5.46 -3.36
N ALA A 237 3.69 5.73 -2.11
CA ALA A 237 3.26 7.04 -1.63
C ALA A 237 3.64 7.27 -0.14
N GLU A 238 4.94 7.20 0.17
CA GLU A 238 5.48 7.27 1.55
C GLU A 238 4.91 8.44 2.37
N VAL A 239 4.84 9.63 1.77
CA VAL A 239 4.30 10.84 2.39
C VAL A 239 2.82 10.67 2.79
N ALA A 240 2.00 10.07 1.92
CA ALA A 240 0.59 9.82 2.22
C ALA A 240 0.40 8.73 3.28
N ALA A 241 1.28 7.71 3.29
CA ALA A 241 1.27 6.67 4.32
C ALA A 241 1.54 7.28 5.70
N GLU A 242 2.59 8.10 5.82
CA GLU A 242 2.95 8.76 7.07
C GLU A 242 1.88 9.75 7.55
N ALA A 243 1.32 10.54 6.63
CA ALA A 243 0.21 11.45 6.93
C ALA A 243 -1.10 10.74 7.29
N SER A 244 -1.23 9.45 6.98
CA SER A 244 -2.33 8.59 7.44
C SER A 244 -2.00 7.87 8.76
N GLY A 245 -0.85 8.17 9.38
CA GLY A 245 -0.41 7.57 10.65
C GLY A 245 0.29 6.22 10.53
N ILE A 246 0.74 5.83 9.32
CA ILE A 246 1.42 4.55 9.09
C ILE A 246 2.92 4.72 9.40
N SER A 247 3.40 3.99 10.40
CA SER A 247 4.82 3.95 10.75
C SER A 247 5.58 3.00 9.84
N LYS A 248 6.38 3.53 8.91
CA LYS A 248 7.32 2.77 8.06
C LYS A 248 8.21 1.84 8.89
N VAL A 249 8.78 2.36 9.99
CA VAL A 249 9.70 1.62 10.86
C VAL A 249 9.04 0.37 11.45
N ARG A 250 7.87 0.52 12.09
CA ARG A 250 7.16 -0.61 12.70
C ARG A 250 6.72 -1.62 11.65
N LEU A 251 6.24 -1.13 10.51
CA LEU A 251 5.69 -1.98 9.46
C LEU A 251 6.77 -2.82 8.78
N LEU A 252 7.91 -2.21 8.42
CA LEU A 252 9.04 -2.94 7.86
C LEU A 252 9.61 -3.95 8.86
N ALA A 253 9.80 -3.56 10.13
CA ALA A 253 10.30 -4.47 11.16
C ALA A 253 9.47 -5.76 11.29
N LEU A 254 8.13 -5.64 11.34
CA LEU A 254 7.23 -6.79 11.44
C LEU A 254 7.35 -7.73 10.23
N VAL A 255 7.46 -7.17 9.03
CA VAL A 255 7.54 -7.97 7.80
C VAL A 255 8.91 -8.61 7.64
N PHE A 256 9.99 -7.93 8.03
CA PHE A 256 11.34 -8.52 8.05
C PHE A 256 11.45 -9.67 9.05
N ILE A 257 10.80 -9.58 10.21
CA ILE A 257 10.72 -10.69 11.16
C ILE A 257 9.99 -11.89 10.52
N LEU A 258 8.80 -11.68 9.97
CA LEU A 258 8.03 -12.76 9.35
C LEU A 258 8.78 -13.40 8.16
N ALA A 259 9.37 -12.58 7.30
CA ALA A 259 10.14 -13.05 6.17
C ALA A 259 11.40 -13.83 6.61
N GLY A 260 12.06 -13.38 7.68
CA GLY A 260 13.20 -14.10 8.27
C GLY A 260 12.82 -15.43 8.90
N VAL A 261 11.69 -15.51 9.61
CA VAL A 261 11.15 -16.78 10.14
C VAL A 261 10.93 -17.77 9.01
N LEU A 262 10.23 -17.36 7.94
CA LEU A 262 9.94 -18.23 6.80
C LEU A 262 11.21 -18.65 6.05
N ALA A 263 12.16 -17.72 5.84
CA ALA A 263 13.44 -18.03 5.20
C ALA A 263 14.28 -19.03 6.01
N ALA A 264 14.33 -18.90 7.34
CA ALA A 264 15.09 -19.82 8.17
C ALA A 264 14.41 -21.19 8.31
N VAL A 265 13.08 -21.24 8.39
CA VAL A 265 12.34 -22.52 8.33
C VAL A 265 12.58 -23.22 6.99
N ALA A 266 12.55 -22.47 5.87
CA ALA A 266 12.93 -23.02 4.57
C ALA A 266 14.37 -23.56 4.58
N GLY A 267 15.30 -22.89 5.27
CA GLY A 267 16.69 -23.32 5.43
C GLY A 267 16.83 -24.67 6.13
N GLY A 268 16.13 -24.86 7.25
CA GLY A 268 16.15 -26.15 7.97
C GLY A 268 15.58 -27.31 7.16
N LEU A 269 14.49 -27.05 6.42
CA LEU A 269 13.91 -28.03 5.49
C LEU A 269 14.84 -28.31 4.30
N PHE A 270 15.53 -27.29 3.79
CA PHE A 270 16.53 -27.41 2.73
C PHE A 270 17.68 -28.32 3.18
N ALA A 271 18.17 -28.15 4.42
CA ALA A 271 19.20 -29.02 4.98
C ALA A 271 18.73 -30.48 5.10
N SER A 272 17.47 -30.69 5.49
CA SER A 272 16.86 -32.03 5.55
C SER A 272 16.80 -32.69 4.16
N LEU A 273 16.43 -31.92 3.13
CA LEU A 273 16.36 -32.39 1.75
C LEU A 273 17.74 -32.73 1.16
N GLN A 274 18.76 -31.91 1.44
CA GLN A 274 20.09 -32.09 0.85
C GLN A 274 20.90 -33.20 1.52
N THR A 275 20.50 -33.66 2.72
CA THR A 275 21.17 -34.67 3.59
C THR A 275 22.58 -34.31 4.05
N TYR A 276 23.28 -33.43 3.33
CA TYR A 276 24.58 -32.88 3.66
C TYR A 276 24.68 -31.45 3.15
N ILE A 277 25.08 -30.51 4.00
CA ILE A 277 25.18 -29.09 3.67
C ILE A 277 26.61 -28.58 3.82
N THR A 278 27.07 -27.79 2.85
CA THR A 278 28.31 -27.01 2.89
C THR A 278 27.97 -25.55 2.64
N PRO A 279 28.82 -24.58 3.07
CA PRO A 279 28.52 -23.16 2.87
C PRO A 279 28.39 -22.77 1.40
N ASP A 280 29.09 -23.48 0.51
CA ASP A 280 29.04 -23.26 -0.94
C ASP A 280 27.70 -23.66 -1.58
N ALA A 281 26.85 -24.42 -0.88
CA ALA A 281 25.49 -24.72 -1.35
C ALA A 281 24.58 -23.47 -1.37
N PHE A 282 24.96 -22.41 -0.65
CA PHE A 282 24.16 -21.20 -0.48
C PHE A 282 24.71 -20.04 -1.30
N THR A 283 24.51 -20.12 -2.62
CA THR A 283 25.17 -19.22 -3.56
C THR A 283 24.43 -17.89 -3.79
N PHE A 284 25.14 -16.94 -4.42
CA PHE A 284 24.55 -15.70 -4.87
C PHE A 284 23.50 -15.91 -5.98
N GLU A 285 23.70 -16.90 -6.86
CA GLU A 285 22.73 -17.25 -7.90
C GLU A 285 21.38 -17.64 -7.29
N LEU A 286 21.38 -18.33 -6.14
CA LEU A 286 20.16 -18.69 -5.43
C LEU A 286 19.43 -17.46 -4.86
N SER A 287 20.17 -16.49 -4.31
CA SER A 287 19.62 -15.18 -3.91
C SER A 287 18.93 -14.47 -5.07
N VAL A 288 19.60 -14.47 -6.22
CA VAL A 288 19.11 -13.85 -7.45
C VAL A 288 17.86 -14.58 -7.97
N LEU A 289 17.82 -15.92 -7.90
CA LEU A 289 16.65 -16.72 -8.25
C LEU A 289 15.42 -16.34 -7.40
N PHE A 290 15.57 -16.18 -6.08
CA PHE A 290 14.46 -15.78 -5.21
C PHE A 290 13.95 -14.37 -5.55
N PHE A 291 14.87 -13.44 -5.80
CA PHE A 291 14.53 -12.08 -6.19
C PHE A 291 13.81 -12.03 -7.54
N ILE A 292 14.33 -12.75 -8.55
CA ILE A 292 13.75 -12.83 -9.89
C ILE A 292 12.37 -13.51 -9.84
N SER A 293 12.17 -14.54 -9.00
CA SER A 293 10.87 -15.19 -8.82
C SER A 293 9.77 -14.17 -8.49
N ILE A 294 10.08 -13.17 -7.66
CA ILE A 294 9.17 -12.10 -7.28
C ILE A 294 8.97 -11.11 -8.41
N LEU A 295 10.06 -10.71 -9.08
CA LEU A 295 10.01 -9.76 -10.20
C LEU A 295 9.19 -10.31 -11.38
N ILE A 296 9.49 -11.54 -11.82
CA ILE A 296 8.77 -12.26 -12.87
C ILE A 296 7.32 -12.51 -12.46
N GLY A 297 7.10 -12.91 -11.21
CA GLY A 297 5.76 -13.15 -10.68
C GLY A 297 4.89 -11.90 -10.72
N GLY A 298 5.48 -10.72 -10.57
CA GLY A 298 4.79 -9.44 -10.53
C GLY A 298 4.66 -8.94 -9.09
N ARG A 299 5.03 -7.67 -8.90
CA ARG A 299 4.97 -7.00 -7.60
C ARG A 299 3.51 -6.83 -7.15
N GLY A 300 3.26 -6.86 -5.84
CA GLY A 300 1.91 -6.69 -5.27
C GLY A 300 0.97 -7.90 -5.43
N SER A 301 1.44 -9.04 -5.93
CA SER A 301 0.69 -10.29 -6.02
C SER A 301 1.37 -11.40 -5.21
N ILE A 302 0.60 -12.39 -4.77
CA ILE A 302 1.13 -13.60 -4.10
C ILE A 302 1.19 -14.77 -5.06
N LEU A 303 0.14 -14.95 -5.87
CA LEU A 303 0.07 -16.03 -6.84
C LEU A 303 1.16 -15.90 -7.89
N GLY A 304 1.43 -14.67 -8.33
CA GLY A 304 2.47 -14.40 -9.33
C GLY A 304 3.84 -14.95 -8.92
N PRO A 305 4.40 -14.52 -7.78
CA PRO A 305 5.67 -15.04 -7.28
C PRO A 305 5.68 -16.55 -7.01
N LEU A 306 4.55 -17.14 -6.58
CA LEU A 306 4.41 -18.60 -6.44
C LEU A 306 4.64 -19.30 -7.78
N LEU A 307 3.97 -18.85 -8.83
CA LEU A 307 4.19 -19.38 -10.18
C LEU A 307 5.62 -19.11 -10.66
N GLY A 308 6.16 -17.92 -10.39
CA GLY A 308 7.55 -17.58 -10.69
C GLY A 308 8.54 -18.56 -10.06
N THR A 309 8.37 -18.90 -8.77
CA THR A 309 9.20 -19.88 -8.08
C THR A 309 9.08 -21.28 -8.68
N VAL A 310 7.86 -21.74 -8.97
CA VAL A 310 7.66 -23.07 -9.60
C VAL A 310 8.32 -23.11 -10.98
N ILE A 311 8.11 -22.10 -11.82
CA ILE A 311 8.68 -22.02 -13.16
C ILE A 311 10.21 -22.00 -13.09
N LEU A 312 10.80 -21.13 -12.27
CA LEU A 312 12.26 -21.00 -12.17
C LEU A 312 12.94 -22.22 -11.53
N THR A 313 12.21 -23.02 -10.75
CA THR A 313 12.73 -24.26 -10.18
C THR A 313 12.66 -25.42 -11.17
N VAL A 314 11.57 -25.53 -11.94
CA VAL A 314 11.33 -26.64 -12.87
C VAL A 314 12.03 -26.44 -14.21
N LEU A 315 12.14 -25.20 -14.69
CA LEU A 315 12.64 -24.90 -16.02
C LEU A 315 14.08 -25.36 -16.28
N PRO A 316 15.06 -25.16 -15.37
CA PRO A 316 16.42 -25.63 -15.59
C PRO A 316 16.50 -27.13 -15.83
N GLU A 317 15.63 -27.91 -15.18
CA GLU A 317 15.56 -29.37 -15.32
C GLU A 317 14.98 -29.78 -16.69
N ILE A 318 14.01 -29.02 -17.22
CA ILE A 318 13.47 -29.23 -18.58
C ILE A 318 14.50 -28.82 -19.64
N ALA A 319 15.30 -27.78 -19.36
CA ALA A 319 16.35 -27.30 -20.27
C ALA A 319 17.66 -28.12 -20.19
N ALA A 320 17.82 -28.97 -19.17
CA ALA A 320 19.02 -29.78 -18.95
C ALA A 320 19.42 -30.67 -20.15
N PRO A 321 18.50 -31.29 -20.91
CA PRO A 321 18.84 -32.04 -22.12
C PRO A 321 19.49 -31.17 -23.22
N LEU A 322 19.27 -29.86 -23.19
CA LEU A 322 19.89 -28.88 -24.09
C LEU A 322 21.17 -28.28 -23.48
N ALA A 323 21.93 -29.07 -22.71
CA ALA A 323 23.01 -28.64 -21.80
C ALA A 323 23.96 -27.55 -22.34
N ALA A 324 24.29 -27.56 -23.63
CA ALA A 324 25.15 -26.54 -24.25
C ALA A 324 24.53 -25.13 -24.30
N TRP A 325 23.20 -25.04 -24.32
CA TRP A 325 22.44 -23.79 -24.46
C TRP A 325 21.54 -23.49 -23.26
N SER A 326 21.54 -24.31 -22.21
CA SER A 326 20.61 -24.18 -21.08
C SER A 326 20.68 -22.79 -20.41
N ASN A 327 21.89 -22.31 -20.11
CA ASN A 327 22.12 -20.99 -19.53
C ASN A 327 21.68 -19.85 -20.48
N PHE A 328 21.89 -20.02 -21.79
CA PHE A 328 21.48 -19.05 -22.79
C PHE A 328 19.95 -18.99 -22.92
N LEU A 329 19.29 -20.15 -23.02
CA LEU A 329 17.83 -20.26 -23.09
C LEU A 329 17.17 -19.71 -21.83
N TYR A 330 17.75 -19.98 -20.65
CA TYR A 330 17.32 -19.41 -19.39
C TYR A 330 17.40 -17.87 -19.39
N ALA A 331 18.55 -17.30 -19.78
CA ALA A 331 18.75 -15.85 -19.83
C ALA A 331 17.83 -15.19 -20.87
N LEU A 332 17.66 -15.79 -22.05
CA LEU A 332 16.80 -15.29 -23.10
C LEU A 332 15.33 -15.31 -22.68
N MET A 333 14.86 -16.41 -22.09
CA MET A 333 13.48 -16.51 -21.63
C MET A 333 13.21 -15.52 -20.50
N LEU A 334 14.15 -15.37 -19.56
CA LEU A 334 14.06 -14.36 -18.50
C LEU A 334 13.97 -12.94 -19.08
N LEU A 335 14.80 -12.62 -20.07
CA LEU A 335 14.76 -11.36 -20.79
C LEU A 335 13.38 -11.14 -21.46
N VAL A 336 12.84 -12.16 -22.14
CA VAL A 336 11.52 -12.11 -22.78
C VAL A 336 10.42 -11.83 -21.75
N ILE A 337 10.42 -12.52 -20.61
CA ILE A 337 9.43 -12.30 -19.56
C ILE A 337 9.50 -10.86 -19.03
N VAL A 338 10.70 -10.35 -18.76
CA VAL A 338 10.89 -8.98 -18.26
C VAL A 338 10.46 -7.94 -19.30
N LEU A 339 10.72 -8.17 -20.59
CA LEU A 339 10.35 -7.24 -21.67
C LEU A 339 8.85 -7.28 -21.99
N VAL A 340 8.23 -8.46 -22.03
CA VAL A 340 6.85 -8.64 -22.47
C VAL A 340 5.85 -8.44 -21.32
N ALA A 341 6.26 -8.69 -20.07
CA ALA A 341 5.42 -8.58 -18.89
C ALA A 341 6.04 -7.64 -17.83
N PRO A 342 6.05 -6.31 -18.03
CA PRO A 342 6.60 -5.36 -17.05
C PRO A 342 5.87 -5.36 -15.70
N GLY A 343 4.62 -5.85 -15.66
CA GLY A 343 3.86 -6.11 -14.43
C GLY A 343 3.95 -7.56 -13.91
N GLY A 344 4.78 -8.40 -14.53
CA GLY A 344 4.92 -9.83 -14.26
C GLY A 344 3.70 -10.67 -14.65
N ILE A 345 3.76 -11.96 -14.29
CA ILE A 345 2.70 -12.95 -14.55
C ILE A 345 1.36 -12.51 -13.93
N ALA A 346 1.40 -11.85 -12.78
CA ALA A 346 0.20 -11.34 -12.11
C ALA A 346 -0.61 -10.35 -12.97
N ALA A 347 0.04 -9.45 -13.71
CA ALA A 347 -0.64 -8.49 -14.57
C ALA A 347 -1.29 -9.14 -15.81
N LEU A 348 -0.76 -10.28 -16.26
CA LEU A 348 -1.36 -11.06 -17.34
C LEU A 348 -2.68 -11.71 -16.91
N LEU A 349 -2.79 -12.06 -15.63
CA LEU A 349 -3.97 -12.72 -15.04
C LEU A 349 -5.04 -11.74 -14.54
N ASP A 350 -4.76 -10.43 -14.52
CA ASP A 350 -5.71 -9.40 -14.04
C ASP A 350 -6.69 -8.95 -15.13
N PHE A 351 -7.60 -9.86 -15.51
CA PHE A 351 -8.62 -9.61 -16.55
C PHE A 351 -9.68 -8.58 -16.13
N ARG A 352 -9.93 -8.43 -14.82
CA ARG A 352 -10.97 -7.52 -14.30
C ARG A 352 -10.63 -6.06 -14.57
N ASN A 353 -9.35 -5.70 -14.45
CA ASN A 353 -8.89 -4.33 -14.64
C ASN A 353 -8.72 -3.91 -16.11
N ARG A 354 -8.98 -4.80 -17.08
CA ARG A 354 -8.94 -4.49 -18.52
C ARG A 354 -10.26 -3.96 -19.09
N ARG A 355 -11.35 -3.95 -18.31
CA ARG A 355 -12.65 -3.48 -18.78
C ARG A 355 -12.61 -1.97 -19.08
N PRO A 356 -13.16 -1.50 -20.21
CA PRO A 356 -13.21 -0.07 -20.53
C PRO A 356 -14.05 0.68 -19.48
N LEU A 357 -13.62 1.89 -19.12
CA LEU A 357 -14.37 2.77 -18.23
C LEU A 357 -15.26 3.69 -19.09
N PRO A 358 -16.45 4.08 -18.59
CA PRO A 358 -17.26 5.08 -19.26
C PRO A 358 -16.49 6.40 -19.39
N ALA A 359 -16.57 7.03 -20.56
CA ALA A 359 -15.83 8.27 -20.86
C ALA A 359 -16.40 9.49 -20.13
N ASN A 360 -17.72 9.54 -19.93
CA ASN A 360 -18.41 10.68 -19.31
C ASN A 360 -18.75 10.37 -17.85
N ARG A 361 -17.76 10.52 -16.97
CA ARG A 361 -17.89 10.30 -15.52
C ARG A 361 -18.01 11.65 -14.84
N SER A 362 -19.23 12.00 -14.41
CA SER A 362 -19.45 13.21 -13.62
C SER A 362 -19.30 12.91 -12.13
N ILE A 363 -18.49 13.70 -11.42
CA ILE A 363 -18.35 13.59 -9.97
C ILE A 363 -19.56 14.25 -9.30
N ALA A 364 -20.41 13.46 -8.66
CA ALA A 364 -21.61 13.94 -7.96
C ALA A 364 -21.52 13.60 -6.46
N PRO A 365 -20.99 14.52 -5.63
CA PRO A 365 -20.91 14.32 -4.18
C PRO A 365 -22.28 14.11 -3.54
N GLU A 366 -22.39 13.11 -2.67
CA GLU A 366 -23.59 12.88 -1.84
C GLU A 366 -23.26 13.25 -0.38
N PRO A 367 -23.55 14.46 0.12
CA PRO A 367 -23.13 14.87 1.46
C PRO A 367 -23.90 14.19 2.60
N ALA A 368 -25.08 13.61 2.34
CA ALA A 368 -25.94 12.99 3.36
C ALA A 368 -25.25 11.93 4.28
N PRO A 369 -24.38 11.04 3.80
CA PRO A 369 -23.67 10.06 4.62
C PRO A 369 -22.52 10.65 5.44
N LEU A 370 -22.16 11.93 5.26
CA LEU A 370 -20.98 12.54 5.90
C LEU A 370 -21.06 12.49 7.44
N ALA A 371 -22.26 12.64 7.99
CA ALA A 371 -22.52 12.53 9.42
C ALA A 371 -22.10 11.16 10.00
N GLN A 372 -22.11 10.09 9.20
CA GLN A 372 -21.69 8.75 9.64
C GLN A 372 -20.17 8.63 9.76
N LEU A 373 -19.41 9.49 9.07
CA LEU A 373 -17.95 9.49 9.10
C LEU A 373 -17.40 10.43 10.17
N LEU A 374 -17.98 11.63 10.29
CA LEU A 374 -17.47 12.71 11.15
C LEU A 374 -18.12 12.76 12.54
N THR A 375 -18.52 11.63 13.12
CA THR A 375 -19.16 11.55 14.46
C THR A 375 -18.24 11.94 15.63
N THR A 376 -17.22 12.77 15.42
CA THR A 376 -16.31 13.23 16.46
C THR A 376 -16.96 14.30 17.30
N THR A 377 -16.70 14.26 18.61
CA THR A 377 -16.94 15.40 19.51
C THR A 377 -16.22 16.62 18.93
N PRO A 378 -16.88 17.79 18.80
CA PRO A 378 -16.24 18.99 18.32
C PRO A 378 -14.93 19.25 19.07
N ALA A 379 -13.88 19.61 18.35
CA ALA A 379 -12.62 20.00 18.99
C ALA A 379 -12.89 21.16 19.95
N SER A 380 -12.38 21.08 21.18
CA SER A 380 -12.59 22.11 22.20
C SER A 380 -11.78 23.38 21.96
N GLY A 381 -10.84 23.37 21.00
CA GLY A 381 -10.09 24.55 20.57
C GLY A 381 -9.47 24.43 19.17
N GLY A 382 -8.84 25.50 18.72
CA GLY A 382 -8.22 25.59 17.40
C GLY A 382 -6.82 25.00 17.28
N ILE A 383 -6.28 25.00 16.06
CA ILE A 383 -4.83 24.98 15.80
C ILE A 383 -4.34 26.42 15.90
N ALA A 384 -3.28 26.66 16.67
CA ALA A 384 -2.67 27.99 16.78
C ALA A 384 -1.16 27.94 16.55
N LEU A 385 -0.70 28.80 15.64
CA LEU A 385 0.71 29.11 15.35
C LEU A 385 1.01 30.47 15.98
N GLN A 386 2.13 30.59 16.69
CA GLN A 386 2.56 31.83 17.31
C GLN A 386 4.01 32.13 16.93
N ASN A 387 4.24 33.26 16.25
CA ASN A 387 5.56 33.77 15.87
C ASN A 387 6.46 32.73 15.20
N ILE A 388 5.90 31.95 14.28
CA ILE A 388 6.64 30.91 13.56
C ILE A 388 7.68 31.56 12.65
N VAL A 389 8.92 31.09 12.77
CA VAL A 389 10.04 31.50 11.91
C VAL A 389 10.66 30.27 11.29
N LEU A 390 10.92 30.29 9.98
CA LEU A 390 11.57 29.20 9.27
C LEU A 390 12.33 29.72 8.05
N SER A 391 13.59 29.29 7.91
CA SER A 391 14.46 29.64 6.79
C SER A 391 14.93 28.39 6.04
N PHE A 392 15.15 28.52 4.74
CA PHE A 392 15.79 27.49 3.91
C PHE A 392 17.00 28.10 3.20
N GLY A 393 18.20 27.57 3.45
CA GLY A 393 19.41 28.03 2.78
C GLY A 393 19.66 29.54 2.87
N GLY A 394 19.27 30.17 4.01
CA GLY A 394 19.38 31.61 4.23
C GLY A 394 18.19 32.45 3.76
N VAL A 395 17.22 31.87 3.03
CA VAL A 395 15.98 32.55 2.64
C VAL A 395 14.92 32.36 3.70
N ARG A 396 14.39 33.46 4.25
CA ARG A 396 13.34 33.43 5.28
C ARG A 396 11.98 33.14 4.65
N ALA A 397 11.54 31.89 4.73
CA ALA A 397 10.30 31.42 4.10
C ALA A 397 9.05 31.75 4.95
N ILE A 398 9.21 31.79 6.28
CA ILE A 398 8.20 32.29 7.21
C ILE A 398 8.92 33.21 8.21
N ASP A 399 8.37 34.40 8.44
CA ASP A 399 8.96 35.43 9.29
C ASP A 399 7.95 35.97 10.30
N GLY A 400 7.81 35.27 11.43
CA GLY A 400 6.96 35.71 12.55
C GLY A 400 5.46 35.44 12.33
N LEU A 401 5.11 34.38 11.61
CA LEU A 401 3.70 34.06 11.31
C LEU A 401 2.94 33.62 12.57
N SER A 402 1.84 34.31 12.85
CA SER A 402 0.82 33.87 13.79
C SER A 402 -0.50 33.63 13.04
N LEU A 403 -1.10 32.48 13.28
CA LEU A 403 -2.29 32.00 12.54
C LEU A 403 -3.13 31.12 13.48
N LYS A 404 -4.45 31.29 13.46
CA LYS A 404 -5.39 30.47 14.23
C LYS A 404 -6.43 29.86 13.30
N ILE A 405 -6.65 28.55 13.41
CA ILE A 405 -7.66 27.80 12.65
C ILE A 405 -8.67 27.28 13.64
N GLU A 406 -9.92 27.70 13.54
CA GLU A 406 -10.98 27.32 14.47
C GLU A 406 -11.74 26.07 13.99
N PRO A 407 -12.26 25.24 14.93
CA PRO A 407 -13.15 24.14 14.60
C PRO A 407 -14.41 24.64 13.88
N GLY A 408 -14.83 23.91 12.86
CA GLY A 408 -16.04 24.19 12.09
C GLY A 408 -16.00 25.44 11.20
N GLN A 409 -14.86 26.13 11.12
CA GLN A 409 -14.64 27.26 10.22
C GLN A 409 -13.72 26.88 9.05
N ILE A 410 -13.90 27.56 7.93
CA ILE A 410 -13.04 27.47 6.74
C ILE A 410 -12.11 28.68 6.74
N HIS A 411 -10.83 28.45 7.00
CA HIS A 411 -9.77 29.45 6.96
C HIS A 411 -9.05 29.41 5.61
N GLY A 412 -9.14 30.48 4.83
CA GLY A 412 -8.41 30.65 3.57
C GLY A 412 -6.99 31.17 3.81
N LEU A 413 -5.99 30.55 3.17
CA LEU A 413 -4.61 31.03 3.19
C LEU A 413 -4.15 31.30 1.76
N ILE A 414 -4.09 32.59 1.39
CA ILE A 414 -3.81 33.04 0.01
C ILE A 414 -2.52 33.86 -0.07
N GLY A 415 -2.06 34.12 -1.28
CA GLY A 415 -0.85 34.92 -1.55
C GLY A 415 -0.08 34.43 -2.78
N PRO A 416 0.91 35.20 -3.27
CA PRO A 416 1.69 34.85 -4.46
C PRO A 416 2.53 33.58 -4.26
N ASN A 417 3.07 33.04 -5.36
CA ASN A 417 3.96 31.89 -5.31
C ASN A 417 5.23 32.25 -4.51
N GLY A 418 5.64 31.34 -3.62
CA GLY A 418 6.76 31.58 -2.71
C GLY A 418 6.43 32.43 -1.48
N SER A 419 5.16 32.81 -1.24
CA SER A 419 4.79 33.61 -0.07
C SER A 419 4.84 32.88 1.28
N GLY A 420 5.03 31.55 1.28
CA GLY A 420 5.11 30.72 2.49
C GLY A 420 3.92 29.79 2.75
N LYS A 421 2.87 29.78 1.89
CA LYS A 421 1.64 28.97 2.09
C LYS A 421 1.91 27.47 2.33
N THR A 422 2.60 26.82 1.39
CA THR A 422 2.96 25.39 1.49
C THR A 422 3.92 25.15 2.67
N THR A 423 4.79 26.11 2.96
CA THR A 423 5.69 26.06 4.12
C THR A 423 4.88 26.04 5.43
N THR A 424 3.85 26.88 5.55
CA THR A 424 2.93 26.89 6.70
C THR A 424 2.22 25.54 6.85
N LEU A 425 1.71 24.98 5.75
CA LEU A 425 1.14 23.62 5.75
C LEU A 425 2.14 22.58 6.24
N ASN A 426 3.40 22.65 5.81
CA ASN A 426 4.46 21.72 6.24
C ASN A 426 4.80 21.86 7.73
N VAL A 427 4.78 23.07 8.29
CA VAL A 427 4.96 23.29 9.73
C VAL A 427 3.81 22.67 10.52
N ILE A 428 2.55 22.95 10.14
CA ILE A 428 1.37 22.36 10.81
C ILE A 428 1.41 20.84 10.72
N SER A 429 1.76 20.31 9.54
CA SER A 429 1.86 18.88 9.29
C SER A 429 3.10 18.21 9.91
N GLY A 430 4.02 18.98 10.49
CA GLY A 430 5.23 18.46 11.14
C GLY A 430 6.36 18.05 10.19
N TYR A 431 6.27 18.32 8.88
CA TYR A 431 7.36 18.06 7.92
C TYR A 431 8.50 19.08 8.00
N CYS A 432 8.23 20.26 8.55
CA CYS A 432 9.25 21.27 8.82
C CYS A 432 9.27 21.60 10.31
N THR A 433 10.48 21.71 10.88
CA THR A 433 10.70 22.18 12.24
C THR A 433 11.02 23.67 12.16
N PRO A 434 10.20 24.57 12.73
CA PRO A 434 10.50 25.99 12.75
C PRO A 434 11.69 26.28 13.68
N GLU A 435 12.40 27.36 13.37
CA GLU A 435 13.55 27.87 14.16
C GLU A 435 13.08 28.57 15.45
N ALA A 436 11.91 29.20 15.40
CA ALA A 436 11.28 29.88 16.53
C ALA A 436 9.76 29.80 16.43
N GLY A 437 9.09 30.10 17.56
CA GLY A 437 7.64 30.10 17.69
C GLY A 437 7.08 28.80 18.27
N THR A 438 5.77 28.76 18.47
CA THR A 438 5.07 27.62 19.07
C THR A 438 3.88 27.19 18.22
N LEU A 439 3.55 25.90 18.32
CA LEU A 439 2.39 25.29 17.67
C LEU A 439 1.56 24.58 18.75
N SER A 440 0.26 24.85 18.80
CA SER A 440 -0.66 24.20 19.72
C SER A 440 -1.93 23.72 19.03
N LEU A 441 -2.56 22.69 19.61
CA LEU A 441 -3.82 22.10 19.19
C LEU A 441 -4.69 21.93 20.43
N ASN A 442 -5.91 22.49 20.43
CA ASN A 442 -6.79 22.50 21.61
C ASN A 442 -6.10 23.07 22.87
N GLY A 443 -5.22 24.07 22.68
CA GLY A 443 -4.44 24.67 23.78
C GLY A 443 -3.25 23.83 24.27
N ALA A 444 -3.09 22.58 23.82
CA ALA A 444 -1.95 21.75 24.16
C ALA A 444 -0.80 21.90 23.14
N ALA A 445 0.44 21.93 23.61
CA ALA A 445 1.61 22.02 22.74
C ALA A 445 1.69 20.82 21.77
N LEU A 446 1.89 21.13 20.49
CA LEU A 446 1.99 20.15 19.42
C LEU A 446 3.47 19.98 19.02
N ALA A 447 4.01 18.77 19.20
CA ALA A 447 5.43 18.49 18.92
C ALA A 447 5.83 18.89 17.49
N LEU A 448 6.88 19.68 17.36
CA LEU A 448 7.42 20.13 16.08
C LEU A 448 8.20 19.01 15.37
N GLY A 449 8.24 19.02 14.03
CA GLY A 449 9.04 18.06 13.26
C GLY A 449 8.58 16.60 13.31
N GLN A 450 7.33 16.32 13.67
CA GLN A 450 6.82 14.96 13.87
C GLN A 450 5.50 14.73 13.10
N PRO A 451 5.56 14.38 11.79
CA PRO A 451 4.38 14.21 10.95
C PRO A 451 3.52 13.01 11.36
N LEU A 452 4.14 11.90 11.81
CA LEU A 452 3.45 10.70 12.26
C LEU A 452 2.47 10.96 13.45
N LEU A 453 2.69 12.03 14.22
CA LEU A 453 1.83 12.38 15.36
C LEU A 453 0.60 13.22 14.98
N ARG A 454 0.42 13.58 13.71
CA ARG A 454 -0.68 14.45 13.25
C ARG A 454 -1.98 13.69 13.04
N ALA A 455 -1.92 12.56 12.33
CA ALA A 455 -3.08 11.72 12.06
C ALA A 455 -3.79 11.24 13.34
N PRO A 456 -3.11 10.72 14.39
CA PRO A 456 -3.76 10.34 15.65
C PRO A 456 -4.39 11.51 16.41
N ARG A 457 -3.99 12.75 16.11
CA ARG A 457 -4.55 13.98 16.68
C ARG A 457 -5.64 14.62 15.81
N GLY A 458 -6.12 13.90 14.80
CA GLY A 458 -7.22 14.34 13.94
C GLY A 458 -6.85 15.42 12.93
N ILE A 459 -5.56 15.58 12.60
CA ILE A 459 -5.11 16.49 11.54
C ILE A 459 -4.89 15.66 10.26
N ALA A 460 -5.72 15.88 9.25
CA ALA A 460 -5.57 15.29 7.92
C ALA A 460 -5.13 16.33 6.90
N ARG A 461 -4.40 15.90 5.87
CA ARG A 461 -3.85 16.77 4.83
C ARG A 461 -3.98 16.16 3.44
N THR A 462 -4.32 16.99 2.44
CA THR A 462 -4.16 16.69 1.01
C THR A 462 -2.91 17.37 0.44
N TYR A 463 -2.49 16.97 -0.76
CA TYR A 463 -1.24 17.43 -1.36
C TYR A 463 -1.46 18.03 -2.75
N GLN A 464 -0.63 19.01 -3.10
CA GLN A 464 -0.67 19.65 -4.41
C GLN A 464 -0.55 18.64 -5.57
N THR A 465 0.32 17.63 -5.45
CA THR A 465 0.33 16.47 -6.35
C THR A 465 -0.34 15.29 -5.67
N PRO A 466 -1.42 14.72 -6.25
CA PRO A 466 -2.11 13.60 -5.64
C PRO A 466 -1.18 12.43 -5.36
N ARG A 467 -1.13 12.03 -4.09
CA ARG A 467 -0.26 10.92 -3.64
C ARG A 467 -1.03 9.61 -3.71
N ILE A 468 -1.16 9.03 -4.89
CA ILE A 468 -1.96 7.82 -5.12
C ILE A 468 -1.12 6.55 -5.17
N ILE A 469 -1.78 5.43 -4.90
CA ILE A 469 -1.23 4.10 -5.10
C ILE A 469 -1.89 3.52 -6.35
N GLY A 470 -1.23 3.68 -7.48
CA GLY A 470 -1.80 3.44 -8.80
C GLY A 470 -2.33 2.02 -9.01
N GLU A 471 -1.57 1.01 -8.53
CA GLU A 471 -1.93 -0.41 -8.68
C GLU A 471 -3.11 -0.83 -7.79
N ALA A 472 -3.39 -0.08 -6.72
CA ALA A 472 -4.48 -0.36 -5.81
C ALA A 472 -5.79 0.23 -6.33
N SER A 473 -6.91 -0.39 -5.96
CA SER A 473 -8.23 0.15 -6.25
C SER A 473 -8.47 1.50 -5.55
N VAL A 474 -9.40 2.29 -6.07
CA VAL A 474 -9.89 3.53 -5.45
C VAL A 474 -10.33 3.29 -4.00
N LEU A 475 -11.07 2.21 -3.77
CA LEU A 475 -11.48 1.78 -2.43
C LEU A 475 -10.28 1.50 -1.51
N GLN A 476 -9.29 0.74 -1.98
CA GLN A 476 -8.10 0.44 -1.19
C GLN A 476 -7.28 1.70 -0.86
N ASN A 477 -7.21 2.65 -1.79
CA ASN A 477 -6.59 3.96 -1.56
C ASN A 477 -7.30 4.72 -0.42
N VAL A 478 -8.64 4.72 -0.39
CA VAL A 478 -9.41 5.35 0.69
C VAL A 478 -9.23 4.62 2.02
N MET A 479 -9.27 3.29 2.02
CA MET A 479 -9.10 2.47 3.23
C MET A 479 -7.78 2.73 3.98
N ILE A 480 -6.73 3.21 3.29
CA ILE A 480 -5.45 3.55 3.92
C ILE A 480 -5.59 4.69 4.93
N GLY A 481 -6.44 5.68 4.64
CA GLY A 481 -6.72 6.78 5.56
C GLY A 481 -7.44 6.31 6.84
N GLY A 482 -8.02 5.11 6.83
CA GLY A 482 -8.69 4.49 7.96
C GLY A 482 -7.83 3.47 8.73
N THR A 483 -6.51 3.49 8.55
CA THR A 483 -5.63 2.47 9.17
C THR A 483 -5.57 2.57 10.68
N LEU A 484 -5.68 3.78 11.24
CA LEU A 484 -5.61 4.03 12.69
C LEU A 484 -6.82 3.50 13.47
N GLN A 485 -7.95 3.30 12.80
CA GLN A 485 -9.19 2.78 13.39
C GLN A 485 -9.17 1.25 13.54
N GLY A 486 -8.17 0.57 12.95
CA GLY A 486 -7.98 -0.87 13.09
C GLY A 486 -7.31 -1.22 14.43
N HIS A 487 -7.94 -2.13 15.18
CA HIS A 487 -7.48 -2.57 16.50
C HIS A 487 -6.71 -3.90 16.45
N ALA A 488 -6.96 -4.73 15.43
CA ALA A 488 -6.43 -6.07 15.37
C ALA A 488 -4.90 -6.07 15.23
N SER A 489 -4.15 -6.84 16.01
CA SER A 489 -2.69 -6.87 15.92
C SER A 489 -2.19 -7.44 14.57
N PHE A 490 -0.88 -7.34 14.33
CA PHE A 490 -0.24 -7.95 13.16
C PHE A 490 -0.45 -9.46 13.15
N VAL A 491 -0.28 -10.11 14.31
CA VAL A 491 -0.50 -11.56 14.47
C VAL A 491 -1.97 -11.91 14.29
N GLU A 492 -2.90 -11.13 14.85
CA GLU A 492 -4.34 -11.36 14.66
C GLU A 492 -4.76 -11.22 13.18
N SER A 493 -4.11 -10.31 12.44
CA SER A 493 -4.33 -10.14 11.00
C SER A 493 -3.73 -11.29 10.20
N MET A 494 -2.51 -11.73 10.55
CA MET A 494 -1.82 -12.87 9.94
C MET A 494 -2.60 -14.19 10.13
N LEU A 495 -3.15 -14.41 11.32
CA LEU A 495 -3.98 -15.59 11.64
C LEU A 495 -5.46 -15.41 11.27
N HIS A 496 -5.83 -14.28 10.69
CA HIS A 496 -7.19 -13.96 10.24
C HIS A 496 -8.27 -14.14 11.33
N LEU A 497 -7.93 -13.73 12.56
CA LEU A 497 -8.78 -13.86 13.74
C LEU A 497 -10.04 -12.96 13.67
N PRO A 498 -11.09 -13.24 14.47
CA PRO A 498 -12.39 -12.55 14.35
C PRO A 498 -12.31 -11.02 14.46
N ARG A 499 -11.41 -10.49 15.28
CA ARG A 499 -11.17 -9.05 15.43
C ARG A 499 -10.73 -8.41 14.11
N HIS A 500 -9.75 -8.99 13.43
CA HIS A 500 -9.29 -8.53 12.12
C HIS A 500 -10.44 -8.51 11.10
N ARG A 501 -11.28 -9.56 11.07
CA ARG A 501 -12.44 -9.61 10.16
C ARG A 501 -13.45 -8.51 10.43
N ARG A 502 -13.67 -8.18 11.70
CA ARG A 502 -14.56 -7.07 12.09
C ARG A 502 -13.99 -5.73 11.65
N ASP A 503 -12.70 -5.50 11.91
CA ASP A 503 -12.01 -4.28 11.51
C ASP A 503 -12.04 -4.07 9.99
N GLU A 504 -11.74 -5.10 9.20
CA GLU A 504 -11.77 -5.00 7.75
C GLU A 504 -13.18 -4.67 7.22
N ARG A 505 -14.23 -5.26 7.79
CA ARG A 505 -15.63 -4.94 7.41
C ARG A 505 -15.96 -3.48 7.71
N VAL A 506 -15.69 -3.03 8.94
CA VAL A 506 -15.96 -1.65 9.36
C VAL A 506 -15.20 -0.66 8.48
N LEU A 507 -13.91 -0.93 8.23
CA LEU A 507 -13.06 -0.09 7.40
C LEU A 507 -13.55 -0.04 5.94
N HIS A 508 -13.98 -1.19 5.42
CA HIS A 508 -14.50 -1.32 4.07
C HIS A 508 -15.82 -0.54 3.90
N ASP A 509 -16.75 -0.65 4.85
CA ASP A 509 -18.04 0.03 4.79
C ASP A 509 -17.88 1.55 4.95
N ALA A 510 -16.99 1.99 5.85
CA ALA A 510 -16.63 3.39 6.00
C ALA A 510 -15.99 3.96 4.72
N ALA A 511 -15.08 3.22 4.08
CA ALA A 511 -14.44 3.65 2.83
C ALA A 511 -15.44 3.76 1.67
N ARG A 512 -16.41 2.84 1.56
CA ARG A 512 -17.52 2.97 0.60
C ARG A 512 -18.37 4.19 0.88
N THR A 513 -18.63 4.50 2.14
CA THR A 513 -19.36 5.71 2.54
C THR A 513 -18.58 6.98 2.20
N ALA A 514 -17.28 7.03 2.46
CA ALA A 514 -16.42 8.15 2.07
C ALA A 514 -16.39 8.35 0.55
N LEU A 515 -16.35 7.26 -0.23
CA LEU A 515 -16.42 7.34 -1.68
C LEU A 515 -17.76 7.87 -2.20
N ARG A 516 -18.89 7.51 -1.57
CA ARG A 516 -20.19 8.11 -1.91
C ARG A 516 -20.22 9.62 -1.59
N VAL A 517 -19.70 10.00 -0.43
CA VAL A 517 -19.60 11.40 -0.01
C VAL A 517 -18.91 12.27 -1.05
N VAL A 518 -17.82 11.79 -1.63
CA VAL A 518 -17.07 12.55 -2.64
C VAL A 518 -17.53 12.31 -4.09
N GLY A 519 -18.52 11.44 -4.32
CA GLY A 519 -19.04 11.14 -5.66
C GLY A 519 -18.26 10.11 -6.48
N LEU A 520 -17.46 9.26 -5.84
CA LEU A 520 -16.61 8.23 -6.47
C LEU A 520 -17.11 6.78 -6.23
N GLY A 521 -18.34 6.60 -5.76
CA GLY A 521 -18.89 5.27 -5.46
C GLY A 521 -18.89 4.29 -6.64
N ALA A 522 -19.15 4.78 -7.85
CA ALA A 522 -19.21 3.95 -9.07
C ALA A 522 -17.84 3.40 -9.51
N VAL A 523 -16.75 4.06 -9.13
CA VAL A 523 -15.37 3.69 -9.52
C VAL A 523 -14.59 3.05 -8.37
N ALA A 524 -15.25 2.68 -7.27
CA ALA A 524 -14.60 2.14 -6.07
C ALA A 524 -13.66 0.95 -6.34
N GLU A 525 -14.02 0.07 -7.26
CA GLU A 525 -13.27 -1.16 -7.57
C GLU A 525 -12.24 -0.97 -8.70
N VAL A 526 -12.19 0.22 -9.31
CA VAL A 526 -11.27 0.56 -10.40
C VAL A 526 -9.89 0.85 -9.83
N ARG A 527 -8.81 0.54 -10.56
CA ARG A 527 -7.45 0.96 -10.19
C ARG A 527 -7.31 2.48 -10.21
N ALA A 528 -6.59 3.03 -9.23
CA ALA A 528 -6.43 4.47 -9.11
C ALA A 528 -5.64 5.10 -10.27
N ASP A 529 -4.75 4.35 -10.92
CA ASP A 529 -4.00 4.80 -12.12
C ASP A 529 -4.88 5.04 -13.36
N ARG A 530 -6.15 4.62 -13.34
CA ARG A 530 -7.12 4.82 -14.44
C ARG A 530 -8.08 5.99 -14.20
N LEU A 531 -7.95 6.69 -13.07
CA LEU A 531 -8.78 7.84 -12.74
C LEU A 531 -8.39 9.09 -13.54
N GLN A 532 -9.38 9.94 -13.79
CA GLN A 532 -9.19 11.29 -14.31
C GLN A 532 -8.59 12.18 -13.22
N HIS A 533 -7.91 13.26 -13.63
CA HIS A 533 -7.27 14.19 -12.69
C HIS A 533 -8.25 14.75 -11.64
N SER A 534 -9.48 15.11 -12.04
CA SER A 534 -10.50 15.57 -11.09
C SER A 534 -10.87 14.47 -10.07
N GLU A 535 -11.08 13.23 -10.51
CA GLU A 535 -11.36 12.10 -9.62
C GLU A 535 -10.24 11.85 -8.60
N LEU A 536 -8.97 12.07 -8.98
CA LEU A 536 -7.82 11.95 -8.07
C LEU A 536 -7.89 12.97 -6.93
N ARG A 537 -8.35 14.20 -7.18
CA ARG A 537 -8.55 15.23 -6.15
C ARG A 537 -9.58 14.81 -5.11
N PHE A 538 -10.73 14.33 -5.58
CA PHE A 538 -11.80 13.84 -4.69
C PHE A 538 -11.41 12.56 -3.95
N LEU A 539 -10.59 11.69 -4.55
CA LEU A 539 -10.02 10.51 -3.88
C LEU A 539 -9.17 10.89 -2.66
N GLU A 540 -8.34 11.94 -2.76
CA GLU A 540 -7.54 12.40 -1.62
C GLU A 540 -8.40 12.92 -0.48
N ILE A 541 -9.49 13.63 -0.80
CA ILE A 541 -10.45 14.09 0.20
C ILE A 541 -11.14 12.90 0.85
N ALA A 542 -11.58 11.89 0.09
CA ALA A 542 -12.19 10.69 0.66
C ALA A 542 -11.23 9.94 1.60
N ARG A 543 -9.95 9.81 1.21
CA ARG A 543 -8.92 9.24 2.06
C ARG A 543 -8.70 10.07 3.33
N ALA A 544 -8.68 11.40 3.23
CA ALA A 544 -8.54 12.28 4.39
C ALA A 544 -9.74 12.16 5.35
N LEU A 545 -10.96 12.05 4.84
CA LEU A 545 -12.18 11.86 5.64
C LEU A 545 -12.17 10.55 6.44
N MET A 546 -11.46 9.52 5.95
CA MET A 546 -11.32 8.26 6.69
C MET A 546 -10.56 8.42 8.01
N LEU A 547 -9.74 9.47 8.18
CA LEU A 547 -9.12 9.77 9.46
C LEU A 547 -10.12 10.30 10.52
N ARG A 548 -11.34 10.67 10.10
CA ARG A 548 -12.31 11.42 10.93
C ARG A 548 -11.69 12.71 11.48
N PRO A 549 -11.23 13.62 10.59
CA PRO A 549 -10.40 14.74 10.99
C PRO A 549 -11.16 15.78 11.81
N SER A 550 -10.55 16.22 12.91
CA SER A 550 -10.89 17.48 13.58
C SER A 550 -10.42 18.69 12.77
N PHE A 551 -9.32 18.54 12.04
CA PHE A 551 -8.79 19.56 11.14
C PHE A 551 -8.40 18.96 9.79
N LEU A 552 -8.83 19.60 8.71
CA LEU A 552 -8.54 19.20 7.33
C LEU A 552 -7.75 20.32 6.63
N LEU A 553 -6.54 20.01 6.21
CA LEU A 553 -5.67 20.94 5.49
C LEU A 553 -5.70 20.61 3.99
N LEU A 554 -6.15 21.56 3.17
CA LEU A 554 -6.32 21.41 1.74
C LEU A 554 -5.30 22.28 1.00
N ASP A 555 -4.49 21.64 0.16
CA ASP A 555 -3.41 22.27 -0.61
C ASP A 555 -3.77 22.25 -2.10
N GLU A 556 -4.33 23.37 -2.59
CA GLU A 556 -4.80 23.57 -3.97
C GLU A 556 -5.75 22.47 -4.50
N PRO A 557 -6.82 22.10 -3.77
CA PRO A 557 -7.74 21.04 -4.19
C PRO A 557 -8.50 21.32 -5.51
N ALA A 558 -8.67 22.58 -5.91
CA ALA A 558 -9.37 23.01 -7.13
C ALA A 558 -8.50 22.99 -8.39
N ALA A 559 -7.18 22.78 -8.24
CA ALA A 559 -6.25 22.83 -9.36
C ALA A 559 -6.55 21.76 -10.43
N GLY A 560 -6.91 22.23 -11.63
CA GLY A 560 -7.26 21.40 -12.79
C GLY A 560 -8.71 20.91 -12.83
N LEU A 561 -9.59 21.49 -12.00
CA LEU A 561 -11.03 21.22 -12.01
C LEU A 561 -11.79 22.19 -12.94
N ALA A 562 -12.88 21.73 -13.54
CA ALA A 562 -13.82 22.58 -14.25
C ALA A 562 -14.67 23.42 -13.27
N ALA A 563 -15.25 24.54 -13.72
CA ALA A 563 -16.01 25.46 -12.87
C ALA A 563 -17.13 24.77 -12.05
N GLU A 564 -17.85 23.83 -12.66
CA GLU A 564 -18.90 23.07 -11.97
C GLU A 564 -18.33 22.10 -10.93
N GLU A 565 -17.15 21.51 -11.16
CA GLU A 565 -16.45 20.67 -10.19
C GLU A 565 -15.91 21.50 -9.01
N ILE A 566 -15.43 22.73 -9.26
CA ILE A 566 -15.01 23.68 -8.22
C ILE A 566 -16.20 24.04 -7.32
N ARG A 567 -17.37 24.31 -7.90
CA ARG A 567 -18.62 24.53 -7.16
C ARG A 567 -18.97 23.36 -6.24
N ARG A 568 -18.93 22.13 -6.77
CA ARG A 568 -19.20 20.90 -6.02
C ARG A 568 -18.18 20.65 -4.90
N LEU A 569 -16.91 20.94 -5.17
CA LEU A 569 -15.84 20.89 -4.18
C LEU A 569 -16.12 21.90 -3.04
N GLY A 570 -16.47 23.14 -3.37
CA GLY A 570 -16.80 24.17 -2.38
C GLY A 570 -18.01 23.80 -1.52
N GLU A 571 -19.06 23.24 -2.12
CA GLU A 571 -20.20 22.68 -1.38
C GLU A 571 -19.80 21.55 -0.44
N LEU A 572 -18.95 20.62 -0.88
CA LEU A 572 -18.45 19.53 -0.05
C LEU A 572 -17.64 20.06 1.14
N ILE A 573 -16.74 21.03 0.92
CA ILE A 573 -15.92 21.63 1.99
C ILE A 573 -16.81 22.33 3.04
N ARG A 574 -17.84 23.06 2.60
CA ARG A 574 -18.83 23.67 3.52
C ARG A 574 -19.56 22.63 4.36
N HIS A 575 -19.94 21.49 3.78
CA HIS A 575 -20.55 20.42 4.56
C HIS A 575 -19.59 19.82 5.59
N ILE A 576 -18.33 19.61 5.22
CA ILE A 576 -17.28 19.13 6.15
C ILE A 576 -17.12 20.10 7.34
N ALA A 577 -17.01 21.41 7.06
CA ALA A 577 -16.88 22.42 8.11
C ALA A 577 -18.10 22.48 9.03
N ARG A 578 -19.33 22.45 8.48
CA ARG A 578 -20.57 22.44 9.29
C ARG A 578 -20.70 21.25 10.23
N HIS A 579 -20.00 20.15 9.95
CA HIS A 579 -19.92 19.00 10.85
C HIS A 579 -18.83 19.14 11.95
N GLY A 580 -18.24 20.33 12.11
CA GLY A 580 -17.33 20.67 13.20
C GLY A 580 -15.85 20.52 12.86
N THR A 581 -15.49 20.10 11.65
CA THR A 581 -14.09 20.03 11.19
C THR A 581 -13.56 21.43 10.87
N GLY A 582 -12.46 21.86 11.47
CA GLY A 582 -11.77 23.08 11.04
C GLY A 582 -11.04 22.85 9.72
N VAL A 583 -11.22 23.72 8.73
CA VAL A 583 -10.61 23.58 7.41
C VAL A 583 -9.59 24.69 7.19
N LEU A 584 -8.36 24.34 6.79
CA LEU A 584 -7.41 25.30 6.22
C LEU A 584 -7.36 25.07 4.71
N LEU A 585 -7.75 26.07 3.93
CA LEU A 585 -7.80 26.01 2.47
C LEU A 585 -6.71 26.92 1.88
N VAL A 586 -5.67 26.31 1.32
CA VAL A 586 -4.69 27.00 0.47
C VAL A 586 -5.17 26.90 -0.97
N GLU A 587 -5.49 28.04 -1.58
CA GLU A 587 -6.01 28.08 -2.95
C GLU A 587 -5.55 29.32 -3.71
N HIS A 588 -5.61 29.21 -5.04
CA HIS A 588 -5.36 30.31 -5.97
C HIS A 588 -6.63 30.85 -6.63
N HIS A 589 -7.71 30.08 -6.60
CA HIS A 589 -9.01 30.49 -7.12
C HIS A 589 -9.69 31.46 -6.14
N ALA A 590 -9.54 32.76 -6.39
CA ALA A 590 -10.11 33.82 -5.56
C ALA A 590 -11.64 33.67 -5.37
N ASP A 591 -12.36 33.30 -6.44
CA ASP A 591 -13.81 33.08 -6.38
C ASP A 591 -14.21 32.00 -5.37
N LEU A 592 -13.47 30.89 -5.33
CA LEU A 592 -13.72 29.81 -4.37
C LEU A 592 -13.41 30.31 -2.94
N ILE A 593 -12.24 30.92 -2.72
CA ILE A 593 -11.84 31.43 -1.41
C ILE A 593 -12.90 32.38 -0.84
N PHE A 594 -13.34 33.36 -1.64
CA PHE A 594 -14.28 34.35 -1.17
C PHE A 594 -15.74 33.85 -1.08
N ASP A 595 -16.08 32.74 -1.75
CA ASP A 595 -17.41 32.11 -1.66
C ASP A 595 -17.55 31.24 -0.39
N ILE A 596 -16.50 30.52 0.00
CA ILE A 596 -16.62 29.49 1.06
C ILE A 596 -15.83 29.76 2.34
N CYS A 597 -14.84 30.66 2.36
CA CYS A 597 -14.06 30.91 3.58
C CYS A 597 -14.81 31.82 4.56
N ASP A 598 -14.69 31.51 5.85
CA ASP A 598 -15.18 32.37 6.95
C ASP A 598 -14.13 33.44 7.31
N HIS A 599 -12.86 33.10 7.17
CA HIS A 599 -11.71 33.94 7.49
C HIS A 599 -10.60 33.75 6.46
N VAL A 600 -9.82 34.80 6.15
CA VAL A 600 -8.76 34.75 5.13
C VAL A 600 -7.51 35.45 5.66
N THR A 601 -6.37 34.76 5.57
CA THR A 601 -5.04 35.34 5.78
C THR A 601 -4.31 35.40 4.45
N VAL A 602 -3.76 36.56 4.13
CA VAL A 602 -2.94 36.79 2.94
C VAL A 602 -1.48 36.83 3.37
N LEU A 603 -0.65 35.98 2.76
CA LEU A 603 0.80 35.96 2.97
C LEU A 603 1.52 36.68 1.84
N ASN A 604 2.53 37.46 2.18
CA ASN A 604 3.49 38.02 1.24
C ASN A 604 4.90 37.91 1.81
N LEU A 605 5.84 37.34 1.04
CA LEU A 605 7.24 37.16 1.44
C LEU A 605 7.43 36.61 2.88
N GLY A 606 6.64 35.59 3.25
CA GLY A 606 6.74 34.93 4.56
C GLY A 606 6.07 35.67 5.72
N ARG A 607 5.45 36.84 5.48
CA ARG A 607 4.73 37.65 6.48
C ARG A 607 3.24 37.75 6.18
N VAL A 608 2.45 38.03 7.20
CA VAL A 608 1.02 38.34 7.04
C VAL A 608 0.88 39.74 6.44
N LEU A 609 0.22 39.82 5.29
CA LEU A 609 -0.12 41.07 4.62
C LEU A 609 -1.49 41.59 5.07
N ALA A 610 -2.46 40.70 5.16
CA ALA A 610 -3.81 41.02 5.63
C ALA A 610 -4.42 39.79 6.32
N ASP A 611 -5.29 40.02 7.29
CA ASP A 611 -5.95 38.99 8.09
C ASP A 611 -7.35 39.49 8.46
N GLY A 612 -8.39 38.77 8.05
CA GLY A 612 -9.77 39.16 8.32
C GLY A 612 -10.81 38.40 7.52
N THR A 613 -12.03 38.92 7.49
CA THR A 613 -13.12 38.34 6.69
C THR A 613 -12.86 38.48 5.18
N PRO A 614 -13.47 37.62 4.33
CA PRO A 614 -13.42 37.74 2.87
C PRO A 614 -13.71 39.16 2.35
N ALA A 615 -14.70 39.84 2.92
CA ALA A 615 -15.09 41.19 2.53
C ALA A 615 -13.98 42.21 2.85
N GLN A 616 -13.41 42.15 4.05
CA GLN A 616 -12.32 43.04 4.47
C GLN A 616 -11.06 42.83 3.62
N VAL A 617 -10.71 41.58 3.30
CA VAL A 617 -9.53 41.25 2.50
C VAL A 617 -9.69 41.71 1.04
N ARG A 618 -10.90 41.61 0.48
CA ARG A 618 -11.18 42.06 -0.90
C ARG A 618 -11.03 43.58 -1.08
N GLU A 619 -11.34 44.36 -0.05
CA GLU A 619 -11.19 45.82 -0.06
C GLU A 619 -9.77 46.29 0.34
N HIS A 620 -8.90 45.38 0.78
CA HIS A 620 -7.56 45.72 1.24
C HIS A 620 -6.66 46.14 0.07
N LYS A 621 -6.31 47.43 0.01
CA LYS A 621 -5.56 48.03 -1.10
C LYS A 621 -4.30 47.25 -1.50
N GLU A 622 -3.49 46.85 -0.52
CA GLU A 622 -2.25 46.11 -0.78
C GLU A 622 -2.49 44.69 -1.30
N VAL A 623 -3.60 44.05 -0.92
CA VAL A 623 -3.99 42.72 -1.42
C VAL A 623 -4.44 42.83 -2.88
N VAL A 624 -5.21 43.87 -3.20
CA VAL A 624 -5.64 44.14 -4.58
C VAL A 624 -4.42 44.37 -5.48
N SER A 625 -3.50 45.24 -5.06
CA SER A 625 -2.30 45.55 -5.85
C SER A 625 -1.33 44.36 -5.99
N ALA A 626 -1.19 43.54 -4.95
CA ALA A 626 -0.20 42.46 -4.93
C ALA A 626 -0.73 41.12 -5.47
N TYR A 627 -2.06 40.90 -5.49
CA TYR A 627 -2.62 39.57 -5.70
C TYR A 627 -3.87 39.51 -6.60
N LEU A 628 -4.83 40.43 -6.46
CA LEU A 628 -6.10 40.35 -7.21
C LEU A 628 -6.04 40.98 -8.61
N GLY A 629 -5.00 41.78 -8.90
CA GLY A 629 -4.87 42.51 -10.15
C GLY A 629 -5.83 43.71 -10.17
N GLY A 630 -5.27 44.91 -10.28
CA GLY A 630 -6.04 46.15 -10.45
C GLY A 630 -6.57 46.30 -11.87
#